data_AF-A0A964PBW4-F1
#
_entry.id   AF-A0A964PBW4-F1
#
_cell.length_a   1.000
_cell.length_b   1.000
_cell.length_c   1.000
_cell.angle_alpha   90.00
_cell.angle_beta   90.00
_cell.angle_gamma   90.00
#
_symmetry.space_group_name_H-M   'P 1'
#
loop_
_entity.id
_entity.type
_entity.pdbx_description
1 polymer ?
#
loop_
_entity_poly.entity_id
_entity_poly.type
_entity_poly.pdbx_seq_one_letter_code
_entity_poly.pdbx_strand_id
1 'polypeptide(L)'
;MRRCLLLLLVLALGVSPAVAQPKKLLDTKGWGKLTGRVTFDGDLPAVVDLVPDMAKHPNKTTCLAAPAEQKVKQDWVIDKKTRGVANVFVWIKPPQGTYFPILDADKTRKDTVTIDHPFCTFVPHAAAAFPHYFDGAKYVRTGQKFVLKNSAPLVHCVLGNTNPLRNESFNLVIKPGAHSERALNAQPLPITLGSPSTPG
;
A
#
# COMPACT_ATOMS: atom_id res chain seq x y z
N MET A 1 -12.99 40.18 60.69
CA MET A 1 -13.21 39.00 59.82
C MET A 1 -13.00 39.44 58.37
N ARG A 2 -11.81 39.18 57.79
CA ARG A 2 -11.45 39.58 56.42
C ARG A 2 -11.92 38.50 55.44
N ARG A 3 -12.83 38.85 54.52
CA ARG A 3 -13.24 37.99 53.40
C ARG A 3 -12.32 38.27 52.21
N CYS A 4 -11.44 37.31 51.89
CA CYS A 4 -10.70 37.29 50.63
C CYS A 4 -11.61 36.76 49.53
N LEU A 5 -11.91 37.60 48.53
CA LEU A 5 -12.57 37.20 47.30
C LEU A 5 -11.46 36.79 46.30
N LEU A 6 -11.33 35.50 46.03
CA LEU A 6 -10.47 34.99 44.95
C LEU A 6 -11.30 34.94 43.66
N LEU A 7 -10.99 35.82 42.71
CA LEU A 7 -11.46 35.77 41.33
C LEU A 7 -10.61 34.76 40.55
N LEU A 8 -11.22 33.64 40.19
CA LEU A 8 -10.66 32.65 39.25
C LEU A 8 -10.94 33.13 37.82
N LEU A 9 -9.91 33.61 37.14
CA LEU A 9 -9.95 33.94 35.71
C LEU A 9 -9.66 32.66 34.90
N VAL A 10 -10.69 32.05 34.33
CA VAL A 10 -10.53 30.89 33.43
C VAL A 10 -10.17 31.41 32.04
N LEU A 11 -8.89 31.31 31.67
CA LEU A 11 -8.41 31.61 30.32
C LEU A 11 -8.78 30.44 29.38
N ALA A 12 -9.87 30.57 28.63
CA ALA A 12 -10.23 29.62 27.59
C ALA A 12 -9.29 29.80 26.39
N LEU A 13 -8.23 28.99 26.32
CA LEU A 13 -7.40 28.84 25.12
C LEU A 13 -8.27 28.17 24.04
N GLY A 14 -8.88 28.99 23.19
CA GLY A 14 -9.65 28.55 22.04
C GLY A 14 -8.77 27.83 21.03
N VAL A 15 -8.75 26.50 21.09
CA VAL A 15 -8.25 25.66 19.99
C VAL A 15 -9.31 25.72 18.89
N SER A 16 -9.16 26.66 17.96
CA SER A 16 -9.99 26.69 16.76
C SER A 16 -9.74 25.40 15.97
N PRO A 17 -10.76 24.56 15.72
CA PRO A 17 -10.59 23.40 14.87
C PRO A 17 -10.13 23.88 13.49
N ALA A 18 -9.03 23.30 12.98
CA ALA A 18 -8.56 23.58 11.64
C ALA A 18 -9.64 23.15 10.64
N VAL A 19 -10.45 24.11 10.19
CA VAL A 19 -11.44 23.89 9.15
C VAL A 19 -10.68 23.54 7.87
N ALA A 20 -10.83 22.32 7.39
CA ALA A 20 -10.23 21.89 6.14
C ALA A 20 -10.75 22.80 5.02
N GLN A 21 -9.83 23.55 4.39
CA GLN A 21 -10.17 24.44 3.28
C GLN A 21 -10.82 23.63 2.15
N PRO A 22 -11.95 24.09 1.58
CA PRO A 22 -12.62 23.39 0.49
C PRO A 22 -11.68 23.29 -0.71
N LYS A 23 -11.59 22.08 -1.30
CA LYS A 23 -10.78 21.87 -2.51
C LYS A 23 -11.58 22.21 -3.75
N LYS A 24 -10.98 22.94 -4.68
CA LYS A 24 -11.57 23.28 -5.98
C LYS A 24 -11.24 22.20 -7.02
N LEU A 25 -12.15 21.90 -7.93
CA LEU A 25 -11.82 21.10 -9.10
C LEU A 25 -10.69 21.80 -9.89
N LEU A 26 -9.65 21.05 -10.24
CA LEU A 26 -8.55 21.60 -11.04
C LEU A 26 -9.10 21.98 -12.42
N ASP A 27 -8.87 23.22 -12.83
CA ASP A 27 -9.18 23.69 -14.17
C ASP A 27 -8.21 23.04 -15.16
N THR A 28 -8.72 22.21 -16.07
CA THR A 28 -7.91 21.47 -17.04
C THR A 28 -8.36 21.77 -18.45
N LYS A 29 -7.40 21.76 -19.40
CA LYS A 29 -7.66 21.92 -20.83
C LYS A 29 -7.88 20.57 -21.55
N GLY A 30 -7.90 19.46 -20.81
CA GLY A 30 -7.99 18.10 -21.33
C GLY A 30 -7.20 17.09 -20.50
N TRP A 31 -6.97 15.93 -21.12
CA TRP A 31 -6.23 14.80 -20.53
C TRP A 31 -4.81 14.74 -21.06
N GLY A 32 -3.87 14.28 -20.22
CA GLY A 32 -2.47 14.10 -20.56
C GLY A 32 -1.99 12.69 -20.25
N LYS A 33 -0.92 12.25 -20.91
CA LYS A 33 -0.25 10.98 -20.64
C LYS A 33 1.14 11.25 -20.08
N LEU A 34 1.45 10.66 -18.94
CA LEU A 34 2.80 10.64 -18.38
C LEU A 34 3.49 9.34 -18.79
N THR A 35 4.62 9.45 -19.49
CA THR A 35 5.46 8.31 -19.88
C THR A 35 6.89 8.57 -19.50
N GLY A 36 7.58 7.55 -18.98
CA GLY A 36 8.98 7.64 -18.63
C GLY A 36 9.56 6.28 -18.26
N ARG A 37 10.86 6.27 -17.98
CA ARG A 37 11.60 5.12 -17.45
C ARG A 37 12.32 5.58 -16.19
N VAL A 38 12.20 4.80 -15.12
CA VAL A 38 13.01 5.00 -13.92
C VAL A 38 14.24 4.10 -14.03
N THR A 39 15.41 4.72 -13.91
CA THR A 39 16.69 4.03 -13.94
C THR A 39 17.41 4.21 -12.61
N PHE A 40 18.16 3.18 -12.20
CA PHE A 40 19.01 3.24 -11.03
C PHE A 40 20.31 3.96 -11.36
N ASP A 41 20.79 4.82 -10.47
CA ASP A 41 22.07 5.52 -10.58
C ASP A 41 23.05 5.02 -9.50
N GLY A 42 24.33 4.90 -9.82
CA GLY A 42 25.38 4.35 -8.94
C GLY A 42 25.62 2.84 -9.04
N ASP A 43 26.21 2.24 -8.00
CA ASP A 43 26.54 0.82 -7.98
C ASP A 43 25.29 -0.04 -7.75
N LEU A 44 25.14 -1.10 -8.54
CA LEU A 44 23.98 -1.98 -8.41
C LEU A 44 24.01 -2.68 -7.06
N PRO A 45 22.90 -2.67 -6.30
CA PRO A 45 22.82 -3.39 -5.04
C PRO A 45 23.00 -4.89 -5.27
N ALA A 46 23.67 -5.55 -4.32
CA ALA A 46 23.82 -6.99 -4.35
C ALA A 46 22.44 -7.66 -4.23
N VAL A 47 22.19 -8.66 -5.08
CA VAL A 47 21.01 -9.51 -4.96
C VAL A 47 21.21 -10.40 -3.75
N VAL A 48 20.30 -10.30 -2.78
CA VAL A 48 20.33 -11.12 -1.57
C VAL A 48 19.61 -12.43 -1.84
N ASP A 49 20.34 -13.55 -1.76
CA ASP A 49 19.78 -14.90 -1.85
C ASP A 49 19.10 -15.28 -0.54
N LEU A 50 17.84 -15.72 -0.62
CA LEU A 50 17.03 -16.13 0.53
C LEU A 50 17.02 -17.65 0.72
N VAL A 51 17.63 -18.44 -0.18
CA VAL A 51 17.72 -19.91 -0.07
C VAL A 51 18.27 -20.36 1.29
N PRO A 52 19.34 -19.77 1.85
CA PRO A 52 19.87 -20.18 3.16
C PRO A 52 18.85 -20.04 4.29
N ASP A 53 18.01 -19.00 4.26
CA ASP A 53 17.00 -18.77 5.30
C ASP A 53 15.76 -19.64 5.07
N MET A 54 15.33 -19.81 3.81
CA MET A 54 14.27 -20.74 3.45
C MET A 54 14.59 -22.18 3.86
N ALA A 55 15.85 -22.60 3.75
CA ALA A 55 16.31 -23.95 4.12
C ALA A 55 16.22 -24.24 5.63
N LYS A 56 16.18 -23.21 6.48
CA LYS A 56 16.01 -23.34 7.94
C LYS A 56 14.55 -23.47 8.35
N HIS A 57 13.60 -23.10 7.48
CA HIS A 57 12.18 -23.08 7.81
C HIS A 57 11.58 -24.50 7.83
N PRO A 58 10.61 -24.82 8.71
CA PRO A 58 9.96 -26.14 8.75
C PRO A 58 9.33 -26.55 7.40
N ASN A 59 8.79 -25.58 6.66
CA ASN A 59 8.18 -25.77 5.35
C ASN A 59 9.15 -25.58 4.17
N LYS A 60 10.47 -25.73 4.39
CA LYS A 60 11.52 -25.50 3.38
C LYS A 60 11.26 -26.16 2.02
N THR A 61 10.69 -27.37 2.00
CA THR A 61 10.42 -28.10 0.75
C THR A 61 9.50 -27.29 -0.17
N THR A 62 8.43 -26.71 0.38
CA THR A 62 7.51 -25.85 -0.39
C THR A 62 8.16 -24.51 -0.71
N CYS A 63 8.86 -23.88 0.23
CA CYS A 63 9.50 -22.58 -0.02
C CYS A 63 10.56 -22.67 -1.14
N LEU A 64 11.41 -23.71 -1.12
CA LEU A 64 12.51 -23.90 -2.06
C LEU A 64 12.04 -24.35 -3.46
N ALA A 65 10.81 -24.86 -3.57
CA ALA A 65 10.17 -25.18 -4.84
C ALA A 65 9.76 -23.92 -5.64
N ALA A 66 9.87 -22.73 -5.04
CA ALA A 66 9.57 -21.48 -5.72
C ALA A 66 10.53 -21.21 -6.90
N PRO A 67 10.07 -20.46 -7.93
CA PRO A 67 10.91 -19.92 -8.98
C PRO A 67 12.11 -19.12 -8.44
N ALA A 68 13.16 -18.96 -9.25
CA ALA A 68 14.40 -18.31 -8.84
C ALA A 68 14.18 -16.87 -8.34
N GLU A 69 13.34 -16.10 -9.03
CA GLU A 69 12.97 -14.73 -8.70
C GLU A 69 12.23 -14.60 -7.36
N GLN A 70 11.61 -15.68 -6.89
CA GLN A 70 10.90 -15.75 -5.62
C GLN A 70 11.81 -16.18 -4.45
N LYS A 71 13.06 -16.56 -4.74
CA LYS A 71 14.07 -17.00 -3.76
C LYS A 71 15.14 -15.94 -3.50
N VAL A 72 14.92 -14.73 -3.97
CA VAL A 72 15.80 -13.58 -3.73
C VAL A 72 15.01 -12.44 -3.11
N LYS A 73 15.69 -11.57 -2.37
CA LYS A 73 15.07 -10.37 -1.82
C LYS A 73 14.72 -9.40 -2.95
N GLN A 74 13.46 -8.96 -3.01
CA GLN A 74 12.93 -8.15 -4.12
C GLN A 74 12.90 -6.64 -3.83
N ASP A 75 13.63 -6.17 -2.79
CA ASP A 75 13.79 -4.74 -2.49
C ASP A 75 14.26 -3.94 -3.72
N TRP A 76 15.17 -4.54 -4.51
CA TRP A 76 15.70 -3.95 -5.73
C TRP A 76 15.66 -4.96 -6.88
N VAL A 77 14.70 -4.79 -7.78
CA VAL A 77 14.61 -5.53 -9.04
C VAL A 77 15.06 -4.61 -10.16
N ILE A 78 16.36 -4.71 -10.52
CA ILE A 78 17.01 -3.83 -11.49
C ILE A 78 17.56 -4.67 -12.64
N ASP A 79 17.21 -4.29 -13.87
CA ASP A 79 17.80 -4.89 -15.06
C ASP A 79 19.26 -4.45 -15.22
N LYS A 80 20.21 -5.39 -15.24
CA LYS A 80 21.64 -5.08 -15.24
C LYS A 80 22.11 -4.34 -16.50
N LYS A 81 21.41 -4.50 -17.63
CA LYS A 81 21.81 -3.94 -18.92
C LYS A 81 21.28 -2.51 -19.12
N THR A 82 20.00 -2.32 -18.86
CA THR A 82 19.29 -1.04 -19.08
C THR A 82 19.25 -0.17 -17.83
N ARG A 83 19.63 -0.74 -16.67
CA ARG A 83 19.52 -0.13 -15.34
C ARG A 83 18.08 0.25 -14.97
N GLY A 84 17.09 -0.30 -15.67
CA GLY A 84 15.67 -0.04 -15.41
C GLY A 84 15.22 -0.67 -14.10
N VAL A 85 14.44 0.08 -13.32
CA VAL A 85 13.88 -0.38 -12.04
C VAL A 85 12.46 -0.90 -12.27
N ALA A 86 12.16 -2.11 -11.79
CA ALA A 86 10.82 -2.69 -11.83
C ALA A 86 9.96 -2.24 -10.63
N ASN A 87 8.66 -2.57 -10.64
CA ASN A 87 7.72 -2.31 -9.54
C ASN A 87 7.61 -0.83 -9.11
N VAL A 88 7.74 0.09 -10.08
CA VAL A 88 7.65 1.53 -9.84
C VAL A 88 6.19 2.00 -9.86
N PHE A 89 5.78 2.69 -8.82
CA PHE A 89 4.50 3.40 -8.76
C PHE A 89 4.72 4.91 -8.77
N VAL A 90 3.98 5.61 -9.61
CA VAL A 90 4.02 7.08 -9.70
C VAL A 90 2.73 7.64 -9.13
N TRP A 91 2.84 8.36 -8.01
CA TRP A 91 1.71 9.06 -7.41
C TRP A 91 1.74 10.53 -7.81
N ILE A 92 0.72 10.98 -8.56
CA ILE A 92 0.61 12.37 -9.00
C ILE A 92 -0.25 13.14 -7.99
N LYS A 93 0.27 14.27 -7.50
CA LYS A 93 -0.44 15.15 -6.57
C LYS A 93 -0.98 16.37 -7.34
N PRO A 94 -2.25 16.76 -7.14
CA PRO A 94 -2.77 18.00 -7.71
C PRO A 94 -2.13 19.22 -7.04
N PRO A 95 -2.14 20.40 -7.68
CA PRO A 95 -1.78 21.65 -7.04
C PRO A 95 -2.53 21.86 -5.71
N GLN A 96 -1.90 22.57 -4.78
CA GLN A 96 -2.48 22.83 -3.47
C GLN A 96 -3.87 23.47 -3.59
N GLY A 97 -4.81 23.00 -2.76
CA GLY A 97 -6.20 23.47 -2.77
C GLY A 97 -7.04 22.93 -3.93
N THR A 98 -6.51 22.04 -4.77
CA THR A 98 -7.25 21.45 -5.89
C THR A 98 -7.36 19.93 -5.83
N TYR A 99 -8.20 19.36 -6.70
CA TYR A 99 -8.26 17.92 -6.97
C TYR A 99 -8.41 17.65 -8.47
N PHE A 100 -7.94 16.50 -8.93
CA PHE A 100 -8.04 16.13 -10.34
C PHE A 100 -9.47 15.71 -10.72
N PRO A 101 -9.95 16.03 -11.93
CA PRO A 101 -11.08 15.31 -12.51
C PRO A 101 -10.73 13.83 -12.66
N ILE A 102 -11.74 12.97 -12.52
CA ILE A 102 -11.60 11.52 -12.65
C ILE A 102 -12.43 11.07 -13.84
N LEU A 103 -11.85 10.24 -14.72
CA LEU A 103 -12.55 9.67 -15.86
C LEU A 103 -13.76 8.86 -15.36
N ASP A 104 -14.90 8.99 -16.05
CA ASP A 104 -16.13 8.29 -15.64
C ASP A 104 -15.95 6.76 -15.60
N ALA A 105 -15.15 6.21 -16.51
CA ALA A 105 -14.80 4.79 -16.54
C ALA A 105 -14.00 4.34 -15.29
N ASP A 106 -13.30 5.24 -14.61
CA ASP A 106 -12.52 4.92 -13.40
C ASP A 106 -13.30 5.16 -12.10
N LYS A 107 -14.46 5.84 -12.17
CA LYS A 107 -15.35 6.01 -11.01
C LYS A 107 -15.99 4.70 -10.57
N THR A 108 -16.10 3.73 -11.47
CA THR A 108 -16.61 2.37 -11.19
C THR A 108 -15.66 1.32 -11.73
N ARG A 109 -15.05 0.56 -10.82
CA ARG A 109 -14.05 -0.46 -11.10
C ARG A 109 -14.61 -1.82 -10.69
N LYS A 110 -14.49 -2.82 -11.57
CA LYS A 110 -14.94 -4.21 -11.33
C LYS A 110 -13.77 -5.19 -11.26
N ASP A 111 -12.58 -4.72 -11.59
CA ASP A 111 -11.35 -5.49 -11.51
C ASP A 111 -10.95 -5.75 -10.06
N THR A 112 -10.15 -6.79 -9.88
CA THR A 112 -9.61 -7.21 -8.58
C THR A 112 -8.10 -7.09 -8.62
N VAL A 113 -7.53 -6.44 -7.62
CA VAL A 113 -6.10 -6.46 -7.34
C VAL A 113 -5.83 -7.62 -6.39
N THR A 114 -5.09 -8.63 -6.86
CA THR A 114 -4.80 -9.83 -6.08
C THR A 114 -3.31 -9.87 -5.73
N ILE A 115 -2.99 -10.08 -4.46
CA ILE A 115 -1.68 -10.52 -4.00
C ILE A 115 -1.83 -11.97 -3.54
N ASP A 116 -1.13 -12.89 -4.21
CA ASP A 116 -1.11 -14.31 -3.90
C ASP A 116 0.11 -14.67 -3.06
N HIS A 117 0.01 -15.76 -2.33
CA HIS A 117 1.07 -16.40 -1.57
C HIS A 117 1.20 -17.86 -2.04
N PRO A 118 1.73 -18.11 -3.26
CA PRO A 118 1.80 -19.46 -3.83
C PRO A 118 2.92 -20.32 -3.24
N PHE A 119 3.95 -19.67 -2.71
CA PHE A 119 5.08 -20.26 -1.98
C PHE A 119 5.33 -19.42 -0.73
N CYS A 120 6.59 -19.21 -0.31
CA CYS A 120 6.92 -18.39 0.85
C CYS A 120 7.25 -16.93 0.48
N THR A 121 6.56 -16.39 -0.53
CA THR A 121 6.66 -14.99 -0.98
C THR A 121 5.34 -14.49 -1.56
N PHE A 122 5.14 -13.17 -1.55
CA PHE A 122 3.99 -12.50 -2.14
C PHE A 122 4.18 -12.24 -3.63
N VAL A 123 3.15 -12.56 -4.42
CA VAL A 123 3.15 -12.41 -5.89
C VAL A 123 1.86 -11.70 -6.33
N PRO A 124 1.94 -10.53 -7.00
CA PRO A 124 3.16 -9.76 -7.25
C PRO A 124 3.76 -9.24 -5.93
N HIS A 125 5.05 -8.89 -5.95
CA HIS A 125 5.72 -8.33 -4.78
C HIS A 125 5.15 -6.96 -4.37
N ALA A 126 4.68 -6.18 -5.34
CA ALA A 126 3.98 -4.93 -5.07
C ALA A 126 2.84 -4.73 -6.08
N ALA A 127 1.77 -4.08 -5.63
CA ALA A 127 0.64 -3.69 -6.48
C ALA A 127 0.08 -2.34 -6.04
N ALA A 128 -0.51 -1.61 -6.99
CA ALA A 128 -1.29 -0.42 -6.72
C ALA A 128 -2.79 -0.74 -6.84
N ALA A 129 -3.57 -0.21 -5.91
CA ALA A 129 -5.02 -0.24 -5.96
C ALA A 129 -5.56 1.20 -6.05
N PHE A 130 -6.68 1.35 -6.73
CA PHE A 130 -7.46 2.57 -6.84
C PHE A 130 -8.83 2.37 -6.16
N PRO A 131 -8.88 2.21 -4.82
CA PRO A 131 -10.12 1.86 -4.12
C PRO A 131 -11.07 3.06 -3.97
N HIS A 132 -10.55 4.29 -4.09
CA HIS A 132 -11.31 5.52 -3.90
C HIS A 132 -10.84 6.62 -4.84
N TYR A 133 -11.75 7.54 -5.15
CA TYR A 133 -11.44 8.85 -5.71
C TYR A 133 -12.11 9.95 -4.89
N PHE A 134 -11.66 11.20 -5.03
CA PHE A 134 -12.29 12.35 -4.38
C PHE A 134 -13.24 13.04 -5.36
N ASP A 135 -14.51 13.22 -4.99
CA ASP A 135 -15.55 13.79 -5.87
C ASP A 135 -15.67 15.32 -5.77
N GLY A 136 -14.94 15.95 -4.85
CA GLY A 136 -15.04 17.38 -4.52
C GLY A 136 -15.57 17.62 -3.11
N ALA A 137 -16.28 16.66 -2.54
CA ALA A 137 -16.80 16.71 -1.17
C ALA A 137 -16.21 15.61 -0.29
N LYS A 138 -16.11 14.37 -0.80
CA LYS A 138 -15.68 13.19 -0.05
C LYS A 138 -14.92 12.19 -0.92
N TYR A 139 -14.31 11.22 -0.25
CA TYR A 139 -13.79 10.04 -0.92
C TYR A 139 -14.93 9.06 -1.22
N VAL A 140 -15.03 8.65 -2.48
CA VAL A 140 -16.04 7.73 -3.00
C VAL A 140 -15.36 6.43 -3.43
N ARG A 141 -15.92 5.29 -3.02
CA ARG A 141 -15.42 3.96 -3.40
C ARG A 141 -15.58 3.75 -4.90
N THR A 142 -14.55 3.19 -5.54
CA THR A 142 -14.63 2.80 -6.96
C THR A 142 -15.30 1.45 -7.15
N GLY A 143 -15.34 0.60 -6.12
CA GLY A 143 -15.79 -0.79 -6.22
C GLY A 143 -14.67 -1.80 -6.54
N GLN A 144 -13.43 -1.32 -6.79
CA GLN A 144 -12.29 -2.21 -6.99
C GLN A 144 -12.05 -3.07 -5.74
N LYS A 145 -11.84 -4.38 -5.96
CA LYS A 145 -11.57 -5.32 -4.87
C LYS A 145 -10.08 -5.51 -4.66
N PHE A 146 -9.67 -5.73 -3.42
CA PHE A 146 -8.33 -6.17 -3.08
C PHE A 146 -8.40 -7.53 -2.40
N VAL A 147 -7.68 -8.52 -2.93
CA VAL A 147 -7.75 -9.90 -2.50
C VAL A 147 -6.36 -10.39 -2.10
N LEU A 148 -6.28 -10.99 -0.92
CA LEU A 148 -5.15 -11.78 -0.47
C LEU A 148 -5.47 -13.25 -0.73
N LYS A 149 -4.68 -13.93 -1.55
CA LYS A 149 -4.89 -15.32 -1.93
C LYS A 149 -3.75 -16.19 -1.38
N ASN A 150 -4.06 -17.44 -1.07
CA ASN A 150 -3.07 -18.46 -0.77
C ASN A 150 -3.22 -19.63 -1.75
N SER A 151 -2.38 -19.68 -2.78
CA SER A 151 -2.30 -20.82 -3.69
C SER A 151 -1.34 -21.93 -3.24
N ALA A 152 -0.63 -21.77 -2.12
CA ALA A 152 0.27 -22.79 -1.60
C ALA A 152 -0.50 -23.99 -1.01
N PRO A 153 0.12 -25.19 -0.95
CA PRO A 153 -0.46 -26.36 -0.28
C PRO A 153 -0.37 -26.29 1.25
N LEU A 154 0.03 -25.15 1.82
CA LEU A 154 0.21 -24.96 3.26
C LEU A 154 -0.51 -23.71 3.76
N VAL A 155 -0.75 -23.62 5.06
CA VAL A 155 -1.40 -22.47 5.69
C VAL A 155 -0.42 -21.30 5.75
N HIS A 156 -0.85 -20.13 5.26
CA HIS A 156 -0.09 -18.88 5.39
C HIS A 156 -0.74 -17.91 6.34
N CYS A 157 0.10 -17.12 6.99
CA CYS A 157 -0.30 -15.96 7.76
C CYS A 157 0.10 -14.69 6.97
N VAL A 158 -0.82 -13.74 6.83
CA VAL A 158 -0.57 -12.44 6.20
C VAL A 158 -0.77 -11.34 7.23
N LEU A 159 0.32 -10.67 7.56
CA LEU A 159 0.35 -9.46 8.37
C LEU A 159 0.33 -8.25 7.44
N GLY A 160 -0.66 -7.36 7.61
CA GLY A 160 -0.73 -6.07 6.93
C GLY A 160 -0.40 -4.95 7.88
N ASN A 161 0.78 -4.34 7.70
CA ASN A 161 1.20 -3.14 8.41
C ASN A 161 0.70 -1.92 7.66
N THR A 162 -0.20 -1.17 8.30
CA THR A 162 -0.96 -0.08 7.69
C THR A 162 -0.74 1.24 8.45
N ASN A 163 -1.24 2.35 7.89
CA ASN A 163 -1.45 3.55 8.69
C ASN A 163 -2.80 3.42 9.41
N PRO A 164 -2.85 3.29 10.75
CA PRO A 164 -4.09 3.05 11.48
C PRO A 164 -5.11 4.20 11.37
N LEU A 165 -4.66 5.41 10.98
CA LEU A 165 -5.57 6.53 10.71
C LEU A 165 -6.36 6.38 9.40
N ARG A 166 -5.99 5.42 8.54
CA ARG A 166 -6.59 5.19 7.23
C ARG A 166 -7.06 3.76 7.05
N ASN A 167 -6.28 2.79 7.48
CA ASN A 167 -6.54 1.36 7.29
C ASN A 167 -6.23 0.61 8.58
N GLU A 168 -7.09 -0.29 9.00
CA GLU A 168 -6.81 -1.18 10.12
C GLU A 168 -5.69 -2.16 9.75
N SER A 169 -4.75 -2.36 10.66
CA SER A 169 -3.74 -3.41 10.51
C SER A 169 -4.41 -4.76 10.70
N PHE A 170 -3.89 -5.80 10.04
CA PHE A 170 -4.52 -7.12 10.07
C PHE A 170 -3.50 -8.23 10.18
N ASN A 171 -3.89 -9.32 10.84
CA ASN A 171 -3.13 -10.55 10.94
C ASN A 171 -4.06 -11.72 10.60
N LEU A 172 -3.82 -12.36 9.46
CA LEU A 172 -4.81 -13.22 8.81
C LEU A 172 -4.24 -14.59 8.52
N VAL A 173 -4.92 -15.63 8.97
CA VAL A 173 -4.60 -17.00 8.58
C VAL A 173 -5.44 -17.36 7.36
N ILE A 174 -4.78 -17.69 6.25
CA ILE A 174 -5.42 -18.08 4.98
C ILE A 174 -5.05 -19.55 4.71
N LYS A 175 -6.08 -20.41 4.67
CA LYS A 175 -5.92 -21.85 4.38
C LYS A 175 -5.48 -22.09 2.92
N PRO A 176 -4.90 -23.26 2.60
CA PRO A 176 -4.60 -23.64 1.22
C PRO A 176 -5.80 -23.44 0.28
N GLY A 177 -5.57 -22.82 -0.88
CA GLY A 177 -6.59 -22.56 -1.90
C GLY A 177 -7.63 -21.48 -1.52
N ALA A 178 -7.58 -20.93 -0.31
CA ALA A 178 -8.51 -19.90 0.15
C ALA A 178 -8.03 -18.49 -0.20
N HIS A 179 -8.92 -17.52 -0.01
CA HIS A 179 -8.62 -16.10 -0.17
C HIS A 179 -9.38 -15.26 0.85
N SER A 180 -8.97 -14.00 0.99
CA SER A 180 -9.62 -13.01 1.84
C SER A 180 -9.69 -11.66 1.13
N GLU A 181 -10.89 -11.10 1.02
CA GLU A 181 -11.11 -9.77 0.46
C GLU A 181 -10.89 -8.69 1.52
N ARG A 182 -10.16 -7.61 1.21
CA ARG A 182 -9.95 -6.48 2.12
C ARG A 182 -10.42 -5.18 1.50
N ALA A 183 -11.21 -4.43 2.27
CA ALA A 183 -11.69 -3.13 1.90
C ALA A 183 -10.68 -2.03 2.26
N LEU A 184 -9.62 -1.89 1.46
CA LEU A 184 -8.59 -0.87 1.71
C LEU A 184 -9.08 0.55 1.39
N ASN A 185 -8.64 1.52 2.17
CA ASN A 185 -8.77 2.95 1.95
C ASN A 185 -7.52 3.49 1.25
N ALA A 186 -7.70 4.49 0.40
CA ALA A 186 -6.58 5.13 -0.28
C ALA A 186 -5.67 5.83 0.76
N GLN A 187 -4.36 5.62 0.65
CA GLN A 187 -3.35 6.28 1.47
C GLN A 187 -2.08 6.54 0.65
N PRO A 188 -1.34 7.62 0.96
CA PRO A 188 -0.14 7.99 0.20
C PRO A 188 1.06 7.08 0.51
N LEU A 189 1.08 6.46 1.69
CA LEU A 189 2.13 5.52 2.08
C LEU A 189 1.72 4.09 1.70
N PRO A 190 2.66 3.23 1.28
CA PRO A 190 2.34 1.84 0.97
C PRO A 190 1.87 1.08 2.23
N ILE A 191 1.06 0.05 2.01
CA ILE A 191 0.76 -0.98 3.01
C ILE A 191 1.82 -2.07 2.83
N THR A 192 2.50 -2.44 3.90
CA THR A 192 3.52 -3.51 3.84
C THR A 192 2.87 -4.83 4.25
N LEU A 193 3.03 -5.85 3.41
CA LEU A 193 2.62 -7.21 3.72
C LEU A 193 3.82 -7.99 4.23
N GLY A 194 3.62 -8.77 5.28
CA GLY A 194 4.62 -9.68 5.84
C GLY A 194 3.99 -11.00 6.28
N SER A 195 4.82 -11.94 6.72
CA SER A 195 4.38 -13.14 7.42
C SER A 195 5.20 -13.26 8.70
N PRO A 196 4.60 -13.50 9.88
CA PRO A 196 5.33 -13.70 11.13
C PRO A 196 6.35 -14.84 11.08
N SER A 197 6.21 -15.77 10.11
CA SER A 197 7.10 -16.91 9.91
C SER A 197 8.30 -16.62 9.00
N THR A 198 8.40 -15.42 8.41
CA THR A 198 9.49 -15.01 7.52
C THR A 198 9.81 -13.53 7.78
N PRO A 199 10.99 -13.19 8.31
CA PRO A 199 11.43 -11.79 8.38
C PRO A 199 11.41 -11.20 6.96
N GLY A 200 10.75 -10.05 6.79
CA GLY A 200 10.78 -9.27 5.55
C GLY A 200 12.13 -8.58 5.33
#